data_AF-A0A2M8BGH5-F1
#
_entry.id   AF-A0A2M8BGH5-F1
#
_cell.length_a   1.000
_cell.length_b   1.000
_cell.length_c   1.000
_cell.angle_alpha   90.00
_cell.angle_beta   90.00
_cell.angle_gamma   90.00
#
_symmetry.space_group_name_H-M   'P 1'
#
loop_
_entity.id
_entity.type
_entity.pdbx_description
1 polymer ?
#
loop_
_entity_poly.entity_id
_entity_poly.type
_entity_poly.pdbx_seq_one_letter_code
_entity_poly.pdbx_strand_id
1 'polypeptide(L)' 'TNGLKFNGGADIYGLIYGDQATWDEVGAGNGSINGALIVRGNYCANANADYNYRGDLLKNIRGLTGTMARIPGSWKDF' A
#
# COMPACT_ATOMS: atom_id res chain seq x y z
N THR A 1 2.35 13.66 -12.38
CA THR A 1 2.57 12.20 -12.48
C THR A 1 1.56 11.52 -11.57
N ASN A 2 0.73 10.64 -12.11
CA ASN A 2 -0.32 9.94 -11.35
C ASN A 2 0.31 8.73 -10.65
N GLY A 3 0.55 8.84 -9.34
CA GLY A 3 1.09 7.76 -8.50
C GLY A 3 0.09 7.34 -7.41
N LEU A 4 0.40 6.28 -6.68
CA LEU A 4 -0.34 5.88 -5.49
C LEU A 4 -0.17 6.95 -4.41
N LYS A 5 -1.28 7.41 -3.82
CA LYS A 5 -1.26 8.37 -2.71
C LYS A 5 -2.00 7.79 -1.51
N PHE A 6 -1.27 7.62 -0.41
CA PHE A 6 -1.82 7.31 0.90
C PHE A 6 -1.94 8.61 1.68
N ASN A 7 -3.12 8.86 2.27
CA ASN A 7 -3.37 10.05 3.07
C ASN A 7 -3.95 9.63 4.42
N GLY A 8 -3.22 9.90 5.50
CA GLY A 8 -3.55 9.45 6.86
C GLY A 8 -3.10 8.02 7.17
N GLY A 9 -3.48 7.54 8.36
CA GLY A 9 -3.15 6.20 8.85
C GLY A 9 -4.02 5.14 8.21
N ALA A 10 -3.39 4.19 7.53
CA ALA A 10 -4.04 3.04 6.92
C ALA A 10 -3.26 1.76 7.20
N ASP A 11 -3.98 0.69 7.56
CA ASP A 11 -3.43 -0.65 7.70
C ASP A 11 -3.74 -1.47 6.45
N ILE A 12 -2.70 -1.73 5.65
CA ILE A 12 -2.83 -2.43 4.37
C ILE A 12 -2.25 -3.83 4.50
N TYR A 13 -3.04 -4.83 4.11
CA TYR A 13 -2.64 -6.24 4.11
C TYR A 13 -2.57 -6.77 2.68
N GLY A 14 -1.37 -6.99 2.15
CA GLY A 14 -1.20 -7.56 0.80
C GLY A 14 -0.06 -6.98 -0.03
N LEU A 15 -0.16 -7.14 -1.35
CA LEU A 15 0.81 -6.62 -2.31
C LEU A 15 0.27 -5.34 -2.95
N ILE A 16 1.03 -4.26 -2.83
CA ILE A 16 0.80 -3.01 -3.52
C ILE A 16 1.86 -2.88 -4.63
N TYR A 17 1.42 -2.59 -5.85
CA TYR A 17 2.30 -2.37 -7.00
C TYR A 17 1.92 -1.08 -7.72
N GLY A 18 2.89 -0.21 -7.98
CA GLY A 18 2.66 1.05 -8.67
C GLY A 18 3.89 1.67 -9.34
N ASP A 19 3.68 2.74 -10.09
CA ASP A 19 4.75 3.48 -10.75
C ASP A 19 5.52 4.39 -9.79
N GLN A 20 4.78 5.16 -8.99
CA GLN A 20 5.31 6.03 -7.95
C GLN A 20 4.35 5.91 -6.76
N ALA A 21 4.86 6.10 -5.54
CA ALA A 21 4.01 6.18 -4.36
C ALA A 21 4.44 7.29 -3.42
N THR A 22 3.46 7.99 -2.87
CA THR A 22 3.63 8.99 -1.83
C THR A 22 2.79 8.63 -0.61
N TRP A 23 3.41 8.59 0.56
CA TRP A 23 2.68 8.50 1.83
C TRP A 23 2.76 9.83 2.54
N ASP A 24 1.58 10.42 2.77
CA ASP A 24 1.40 11.69 3.44
C ASP A 24 0.51 11.49 4.68
N GLU A 25 1.08 11.54 5.89
CA GLU A 25 0.28 11.65 7.11
C GLU A 25 0.42 13.07 7.65
N VAL A 26 -0.50 13.95 7.25
CA VAL A 26 -0.66 15.23 7.94
C VAL A 26 -1.45 14.97 9.22
N GLY A 27 -0.76 14.54 10.27
CA GLY A 27 -1.34 14.22 11.58
C GLY A 27 -0.67 13.00 12.22
N ALA A 28 -0.81 12.83 13.53
CA ALA A 28 -0.19 11.74 14.32
C ALA A 28 -0.77 10.33 14.06
N GLY A 29 -1.23 10.08 12.82
CA GLY A 29 -1.59 8.74 12.39
C GLY A 29 -0.34 7.87 12.30
N ASN A 30 -0.52 6.57 12.54
CA ASN A 30 0.45 5.55 12.23
C ASN A 30 -0.18 4.65 11.19
N GLY A 31 0.44 4.54 10.02
CA GLY A 31 0.06 3.60 8.98
C GLY A 31 0.95 2.36 8.95
N SER A 32 0.44 1.23 8.44
CA SER A 32 1.27 0.04 8.25
C SER A 32 0.96 -0.68 6.94
N ILE A 33 2.00 -1.24 6.32
CA ILE A 33 1.88 -2.20 5.22
C ILE A 33 2.36 -3.56 5.72
N ASN A 34 1.43 -4.48 5.88
CA ASN A 34 1.64 -5.88 6.24
C ASN A 34 1.61 -6.73 4.96
N GLY A 35 2.74 -6.79 4.27
CA GLY A 35 2.85 -7.44 2.97
C GLY A 35 4.03 -6.91 2.16
N ALA A 36 3.80 -6.37 0.96
CA ALA A 36 4.87 -5.80 0.14
C ALA A 36 4.39 -4.57 -0.64
N LEU A 37 5.23 -3.53 -0.68
CA LEU A 37 5.07 -2.37 -1.55
C LEU A 37 6.19 -2.42 -2.59
N ILE A 38 5.81 -2.45 -3.87
CA ILE A 38 6.73 -2.42 -5.00
C ILE A 38 6.41 -1.19 -5.84
N VAL A 39 7.39 -0.30 -5.97
CA VAL A 39 7.31 0.87 -6.86
C VAL A 39 8.39 0.80 -7.92
N ARG A 40 8.03 1.14 -9.17
CA ARG A 40 9.00 1.19 -10.28
C ARG A 40 9.87 2.44 -10.27
N GLY A 41 9.37 3.54 -9.71
CA GLY A 41 10.03 4.82 -9.63
C GLY A 41 10.18 5.29 -8.19
N ASN A 42 9.86 6.56 -7.94
CA ASN A 42 10.13 7.18 -6.65
C ASN A 42 9.10 6.76 -5.59
N TYR A 43 9.64 6.48 -4.40
CA TYR A 43 8.90 6.42 -3.16
C TYR A 43 9.19 7.68 -2.34
N CYS A 44 8.16 8.35 -1.82
CA CYS A 44 8.32 9.48 -0.91
C CYS A 44 7.40 9.32 0.30
N ALA A 45 7.95 9.45 1.51
CA ALA A 45 7.19 9.43 2.75
C ALA A 45 7.60 10.62 3.61
N ASN A 46 6.63 11.36 4.12
CA ASN A 46 6.87 12.40 5.12
C ASN A 46 6.44 11.96 6.55
N ALA A 47 6.01 10.70 6.69
CA ALA A 47 5.48 10.11 7.91
C ALA A 47 6.04 8.70 8.18
N ASN A 48 5.83 8.19 9.39
CA ASN A 48 6.33 6.90 9.85
C ASN A 48 5.31 5.80 9.52
N ALA A 49 5.37 5.26 8.31
CA ALA A 49 4.67 4.03 7.99
C ALA A 49 5.55 2.81 8.31
N ASP A 50 4.98 1.81 8.98
CA ASP A 50 5.65 0.55 9.27
C ASP A 50 5.53 -0.41 8.08
N TYR A 51 6.67 -0.89 7.55
CA TYR A 51 6.72 -1.87 6.47
C TYR A 51 7.06 -3.25 7.00
N ASN A 52 6.04 -4.09 7.15
CA ASN A 52 6.16 -5.43 7.67
C ASN A 52 6.04 -6.45 6.53
N TYR A 53 7.17 -7.03 6.11
CA TYR A 53 7.13 -8.07 5.09
C TYR A 53 6.44 -9.34 5.60
N ARG A 54 5.30 -9.70 4.98
CA ARG A 54 4.50 -10.89 5.31
C ARG A 54 4.48 -11.90 4.16
N GLY A 55 5.56 -12.68 4.02
CA GLY A 55 5.68 -13.66 2.93
C GLY A 55 4.66 -14.81 2.98
N ASP A 56 4.20 -15.18 4.17
CA ASP A 56 3.13 -16.15 4.40
C ASP A 56 1.77 -15.64 3.91
N LEU A 57 1.45 -14.39 4.21
CA LEU A 57 0.25 -13.70 3.73
C LEU A 57 0.24 -13.62 2.20
N LEU A 58 1.37 -13.24 1.59
CA LEU A 58 1.50 -13.16 0.13
C LEU A 58 1.32 -14.54 -0.54
N LYS A 59 1.83 -15.61 0.07
CA LYS A 59 1.61 -16.99 -0.41
C LYS A 59 0.13 -17.38 -0.35
N ASN A 60 -0.55 -17.03 0.74
CA ASN A 60 -1.98 -17.35 0.90
C ASN A 60 -2.86 -16.54 -0.06
N ILE A 61 -2.59 -15.25 -0.23
CA ILE A 61 -3.30 -14.40 -1.20
C ILE A 61 -3.18 -15.01 -2.60
N ARG A 62 -2.00 -15.47 -3.03
CA ARG A 62 -1.82 -16.15 -4.32
C ARG A 62 -2.71 -17.39 -4.52
N GLY A 63 -3.11 -18.08 -3.46
CA GLY A 63 -3.98 -19.25 -3.51
C GLY A 63 -5.48 -18.93 -3.45
N LEU A 64 -5.85 -17.71 -3.07
CA LEU A 64 -7.23 -17.26 -2.94
C LEU A 64 -7.65 -16.49 -4.20
N THR A 65 -8.01 -17.22 -5.26
CA THR A 65 -8.61 -16.65 -6.48
C THR A 65 -9.89 -15.89 -6.10
N GLY A 66 -9.85 -14.55 -6.11
CA GLY A 66 -11.02 -13.68 -5.85
C GLY A 66 -10.82 -12.56 -4.82
N THR A 67 -9.73 -12.55 -4.04
CA THR A 67 -9.45 -11.49 -3.04
C THR A 67 -8.59 -10.33 -3.58
N MET A 68 -8.20 -10.40 -4.86
CA MET A 68 -7.39 -9.38 -5.51
C MET A 68 -8.25 -8.58 -6.48
N ALA A 69 -8.37 -7.28 -6.23
CA ALA A 69 -8.98 -6.35 -7.17
C ALA A 69 -7.89 -5.57 -7.89
N ARG A 70 -7.87 -5.64 -9.23
CA ARG A 70 -7.16 -4.63 -10.02
C ARG A 70 -8.04 -3.38 -10.02
N ILE A 71 -7.56 -2.30 -9.42
CA ILE A 71 -8.29 -1.04 -9.37
C ILE A 71 -7.88 -0.20 -10.60
N PRO A 72 -8.76 0.03 -11.58
CA PRO A 72 -8.47 0.95 -12.67
C PRO A 72 -8.65 2.40 -12.17
N GLY A 73 -7.55 3.14 -12.03
CA GLY A 73 -7.58 4.54 -11.63
C GLY A 73 -7.41 4.73 -10.12
N SER A 74 -8.39 5.36 -9.46
CA SER A 74 -8.34 5.71 -8.03
C SER A 74 -9.45 5.01 -7.25
N TRP A 75 -9.12 4.48 -6.07
CA TRP A 75 -10.10 4.05 -5.07
C TRP A 75 -10.04 5.00 -3.89
N LYS A 76 -11.21 5.36 -3.37
CA LYS A 76 -11.38 6.17 -2.16
C LYS A 76 -12.19 5.33 -1.18
N ASP A 77 -11.58 5.01 -0.05
CA ASP A 77 -12.27 4.44 1.11
C ASP A 77 -12.79 5.59 1.99
N PHE A 78 -13.90 5.38 2.71
CA PHE A 78 -14.60 6.43 3.48
C PHE A 78 -14.37 6.30 4.98
#